data_AF-A0A9X3GWH6-F1
#
_entry.id   AF-A0A9X3GWH6-F1
#
_cell.length_a   1.000
_cell.length_b   1.000
_cell.length_c   1.000
_cell.angle_alpha   90.00
_cell.angle_beta   90.00
_cell.angle_gamma   90.00
#
_symmetry.space_group_name_H-M   'P 1'
#
loop_
_entity.id
_entity.type
_entity.pdbx_description
1 polymer ?
#
loop_
_entity_poly.entity_id
_entity_poly.type
_entity_poly.pdbx_seq_one_letter_code
_entity_poly.pdbx_strand_id
1 'polypeptide(L)'
;MLRRSLRLLPLMVVLLLPLHGLRAQGPADISDADLERVRREQPVITEQDIEQARQRNTMPAEAALEGIARRGPINIDALPRPAQGSVAPGIDLEALGRGFASSAPAPGPLFGPASAPALMVFVSLSMPQPTLRKLVDQAARAQATLILRGLVDNSIRTTITQVQALIGQADVAMQIDPQAFDRFAIEQVPSFVLVRDGTRPTSCASGVCAPPDTFVKLTGDVSVDYALQAMRQRAPEQSRDAAPFLRRLRAR
;
A
#
# COMPACT_ATOMS: atom_id res chain seq x y z
N MET A 1 -4.61 80.40 -35.97
CA MET A 1 -3.42 80.14 -35.14
C MET A 1 -3.76 79.17 -34.02
N LEU A 2 -3.00 78.08 -33.96
CA LEU A 2 -2.82 77.05 -32.94
C LEU A 2 -3.02 77.51 -31.46
N ARG A 3 -3.76 76.73 -30.63
CA ARG A 3 -3.26 75.86 -29.53
C ARG A 3 -4.23 75.66 -28.33
N ARG A 4 -4.42 74.37 -27.97
CA ARG A 4 -4.31 73.72 -26.62
C ARG A 4 -5.35 74.08 -25.53
N SER A 5 -5.87 73.22 -24.65
CA SER A 5 -5.76 71.79 -24.28
C SER A 5 -6.95 71.47 -23.35
N LEU A 6 -7.77 70.43 -23.58
CA LEU A 6 -7.73 69.10 -22.93
C LEU A 6 -7.74 69.05 -21.38
N ARG A 7 -8.84 68.57 -20.78
CA ARG A 7 -8.94 67.29 -20.02
C ARG A 7 -10.36 67.08 -19.44
N LEU A 8 -11.08 66.09 -19.98
CA LEU A 8 -12.26 65.46 -19.39
C LEU A 8 -11.83 64.41 -18.35
N LEU A 9 -12.54 64.34 -17.23
CA LEU A 9 -12.43 63.32 -16.19
C LEU A 9 -13.57 62.29 -16.40
N PRO A 10 -13.32 60.99 -16.58
CA PRO A 10 -14.41 60.02 -16.66
C PRO A 10 -14.73 59.40 -15.28
N LEU A 11 -16.02 59.37 -15.01
CA LEU A 11 -16.75 58.67 -13.95
C LEU A 11 -16.46 57.16 -14.00
N MET A 12 -15.97 56.54 -12.92
CA MET A 12 -15.82 55.09 -12.83
C MET A 12 -16.80 54.50 -11.80
N VAL A 13 -17.86 53.87 -12.31
CA VAL A 13 -18.84 53.10 -11.55
C VAL A 13 -18.28 51.71 -11.29
N VAL A 14 -18.13 51.33 -10.02
CA VAL A 14 -17.69 49.99 -9.59
C VAL A 14 -18.93 49.11 -9.39
N LEU A 15 -19.07 48.09 -10.23
CA LEU A 15 -20.13 47.07 -10.19
C LEU A 15 -19.63 45.89 -9.34
N LEU A 16 -20.14 45.71 -8.12
CA LEU A 16 -19.87 44.55 -7.27
C LEU A 16 -20.83 43.39 -7.60
N LEU A 17 -20.28 42.29 -8.12
CA LEU A 17 -20.95 40.99 -8.23
C LEU A 17 -20.63 40.11 -7.00
N PRO A 18 -21.61 39.47 -6.35
CA PRO A 18 -21.34 38.48 -5.30
C PRO A 18 -21.02 37.10 -5.91
N LEU A 19 -19.78 36.65 -5.76
CA LEU A 19 -19.39 35.25 -5.98
C LEU A 19 -20.04 34.37 -4.89
N HIS A 20 -20.98 33.51 -5.29
CA HIS A 20 -21.47 32.43 -4.46
C HIS A 20 -20.47 31.26 -4.53
N GLY A 21 -19.76 31.01 -3.44
CA GLY A 21 -18.84 29.88 -3.32
C GLY A 21 -19.59 28.55 -3.35
N LEU A 22 -19.20 27.65 -4.26
CA LEU A 22 -19.55 26.23 -4.18
C LEU A 22 -18.85 25.62 -2.96
N ARG A 23 -19.63 25.20 -1.96
CA ARG A 23 -19.15 24.33 -0.87
C ARG A 23 -19.13 22.88 -1.35
N ALA A 24 -17.98 22.22 -1.16
CA ALA A 24 -17.85 20.77 -1.23
C ALA A 24 -18.67 20.13 -0.08
N GLN A 25 -19.57 19.21 -0.41
CA GLN A 25 -20.36 18.46 0.56
C GLN A 25 -19.48 17.36 1.17
N GLY A 26 -19.39 17.33 2.50
CA GLY A 26 -18.76 16.23 3.25
C GLY A 26 -19.54 14.91 3.10
N PRO A 27 -19.06 13.79 3.69
CA PRO A 27 -19.80 12.53 3.67
C PRO A 27 -21.21 12.76 4.24
N ALA A 28 -22.23 12.24 3.56
CA ALA A 28 -23.63 12.47 3.91
C ALA A 28 -23.90 11.99 5.33
N ASP A 29 -24.09 12.94 6.25
CA ASP A 29 -24.53 12.70 7.61
C ASP A 29 -26.00 12.26 7.50
N ILE A 30 -26.28 10.97 7.77
CA ILE A 30 -27.63 10.41 7.65
C ILE A 30 -28.47 11.07 8.74
N SER A 31 -29.33 12.02 8.36
CA SER A 31 -30.11 12.78 9.32
C SER A 31 -31.32 11.97 9.80
N ASP A 32 -31.83 12.29 10.99
CA ASP A 32 -33.07 11.69 11.51
C ASP A 32 -34.24 11.86 10.53
N ALA A 33 -34.23 12.92 9.71
CA ALA A 33 -35.22 13.14 8.66
C ALA A 33 -35.10 12.14 7.50
N ASP A 34 -33.87 11.68 7.20
CA ASP A 34 -33.62 10.63 6.20
C ASP A 34 -34.04 9.26 6.72
N LEU A 35 -33.78 8.96 8.00
CA LEU A 35 -34.30 7.76 8.65
C LEU A 35 -35.84 7.72 8.64
N GLU A 36 -36.50 8.85 8.92
CA GLU A 36 -37.96 8.93 8.95
C GLU A 36 -38.57 8.80 7.54
N ARG A 37 -37.88 9.31 6.50
CA ARG A 37 -38.30 9.11 5.10
C ARG A 37 -38.24 7.62 4.72
N VAL A 38 -37.13 6.95 5.02
CA VAL A 38 -36.97 5.52 4.74
C VAL A 38 -37.96 4.67 5.53
N ARG A 39 -38.30 5.07 6.75
CA ARG A 39 -39.30 4.38 7.57
C ARG A 39 -40.71 4.45 6.99
N ARG A 40 -41.06 5.56 6.33
CA ARG A 40 -42.36 5.72 5.64
C ARG A 40 -42.43 4.97 4.31
N GLU A 41 -41.28 4.79 3.66
CA GLU A 41 -41.19 4.12 2.35
C GLU A 41 -41.08 2.59 2.48
N GLN A 42 -40.72 2.06 3.65
CA GLN A 42 -40.67 0.61 3.87
C GLN A 42 -42.08 0.01 3.93
N PRO A 43 -42.41 -0.95 3.05
CA PRO A 43 -43.70 -1.65 3.12
C PRO A 43 -43.74 -2.50 4.39
N VAL A 44 -44.86 -2.43 5.11
CA VAL A 44 -45.13 -3.31 6.25
C VAL A 44 -45.50 -4.69 5.70
N ILE A 45 -44.62 -5.66 5.87
CA ILE A 45 -44.87 -7.05 5.46
C ILE A 45 -45.96 -7.64 6.37
N THR A 46 -47.09 -8.04 5.80
CA THR A 46 -48.22 -8.61 6.55
C THR A 46 -48.08 -10.13 6.68
N GLU A 47 -48.79 -10.73 7.65
CA GLU A 47 -48.82 -12.19 7.81
C GLU A 47 -49.31 -12.90 6.53
N GLN A 48 -50.23 -12.29 5.80
CA GLN A 48 -50.77 -12.80 4.55
C GLN A 48 -49.71 -12.81 3.43
N ASP A 49 -48.83 -11.80 3.38
CA ASP A 49 -47.70 -11.76 2.45
C ASP A 49 -46.69 -12.89 2.73
N ILE A 50 -46.45 -13.17 4.02
CA ILE A 50 -45.56 -14.24 4.48
C ILE A 50 -46.15 -15.60 4.09
N GLU A 51 -47.43 -15.85 4.34
CA GLU A 51 -48.10 -17.10 3.95
C GLU A 51 -48.10 -17.31 2.44
N GLN A 52 -48.40 -16.27 1.67
CA GLN A 52 -48.39 -16.31 0.21
C GLN A 52 -46.98 -16.60 -0.32
N ALA A 53 -45.94 -16.01 0.28
CA ALA A 53 -44.55 -16.28 -0.08
C ALA A 53 -44.14 -17.73 0.24
N ARG A 54 -44.60 -18.28 1.37
CA ARG A 54 -44.35 -19.68 1.76
C ARG A 54 -45.01 -20.66 0.81
N GLN A 55 -46.27 -20.40 0.41
CA GLN A 55 -46.98 -21.23 -0.56
C GLN A 55 -46.31 -21.19 -1.94
N ARG A 56 -45.87 -20.01 -2.39
CA ARG A 56 -45.19 -19.85 -3.68
C ARG A 56 -43.79 -20.47 -3.71
N ASN A 57 -43.07 -20.47 -2.59
CA ASN A 57 -41.69 -20.94 -2.49
C ASN A 57 -41.56 -22.09 -1.48
N THR A 58 -42.43 -23.09 -1.57
CA THR A 58 -42.35 -24.26 -0.68
C THR A 58 -41.16 -25.15 -1.08
N MET A 59 -40.38 -25.61 -0.10
CA MET A 59 -39.36 -26.63 -0.36
C MET A 59 -40.02 -27.92 -0.87
N PRO A 60 -39.40 -28.66 -1.81
CA PRO A 60 -39.94 -29.95 -2.25
C PRO A 60 -40.18 -30.88 -1.05
N ALA A 61 -41.31 -31.59 -1.05
CA ALA A 61 -41.61 -32.58 -0.01
C ALA A 61 -40.49 -33.64 0.08
N GLU A 62 -40.28 -34.25 1.25
CA GLU A 62 -39.18 -35.19 1.51
C GLU A 62 -39.13 -36.35 0.49
N ALA A 63 -40.28 -36.82 0.00
CA ALA A 63 -40.37 -37.82 -1.06
C ALA A 63 -39.78 -37.36 -2.41
N ALA A 64 -39.85 -36.05 -2.71
CA ALA A 64 -39.21 -35.47 -3.89
C ALA A 64 -37.68 -35.34 -3.71
N LEU A 65 -37.20 -35.22 -2.47
CA LEU A 65 -35.77 -35.23 -2.14
C LEU A 65 -35.18 -36.65 -2.22
N GLU A 66 -35.94 -37.68 -1.84
CA GLU A 66 -35.51 -39.09 -1.98
C GLU A 66 -35.23 -39.50 -3.43
N GLY A 67 -35.97 -38.94 -4.41
CA GLY A 67 -35.70 -39.15 -5.83
C GLY A 67 -34.39 -38.53 -6.32
N ILE A 68 -33.94 -37.44 -5.69
CA ILE A 68 -32.71 -36.71 -6.05
C ILE A 68 -31.48 -37.38 -5.39
N ALA A 69 -31.65 -37.98 -4.21
CA ALA A 69 -30.61 -38.69 -3.48
C ALA A 69 -30.23 -40.05 -4.11
N ARG A 70 -31.07 -40.59 -5.01
CA ARG A 70 -30.79 -41.83 -5.77
C ARG A 70 -30.01 -41.58 -7.06
N ARG A 71 -29.09 -40.63 -7.09
CA ARG A 71 -27.96 -40.76 -8.03
C ARG A 71 -27.19 -41.99 -7.53
N GLY A 72 -27.09 -43.03 -8.38
CA GLY A 72 -26.31 -44.22 -8.05
C GLY A 72 -24.91 -43.86 -7.55
N PRO A 73 -24.21 -44.77 -6.84
CA PRO A 73 -22.89 -44.50 -6.31
C PRO A 73 -22.02 -43.90 -7.42
N ILE A 74 -21.41 -42.74 -7.16
CA ILE A 74 -20.47 -42.11 -8.08
C ILE A 74 -19.41 -43.16 -8.38
N ASN A 75 -19.37 -43.66 -9.61
CA ASN A 75 -18.39 -44.63 -10.02
C ASN A 75 -17.06 -43.89 -10.19
N ILE A 76 -16.28 -43.86 -9.11
CA ILE A 76 -15.00 -43.15 -9.00
C ILE A 76 -14.01 -43.67 -10.06
N ASP A 77 -14.15 -44.94 -10.47
CA ASP A 77 -13.34 -45.58 -11.49
C ASP A 77 -13.75 -45.21 -12.94
N ALA A 78 -14.96 -44.68 -13.13
CA ALA A 78 -15.49 -44.22 -14.41
C ALA A 78 -15.34 -42.71 -14.63
N LEU A 79 -14.63 -42.01 -13.74
CA LEU A 79 -14.21 -40.64 -14.01
C LEU A 79 -13.33 -40.65 -15.28
N PRO A 80 -13.54 -39.72 -16.23
CA PRO A 80 -12.61 -39.53 -17.33
C PRO A 80 -11.24 -39.29 -16.70
N ARG A 81 -10.34 -40.25 -16.86
CA ARG A 81 -8.95 -40.03 -16.47
C ARG A 81 -8.52 -38.80 -17.26
N PRO A 82 -8.05 -37.72 -16.61
CA PRO A 82 -7.39 -36.67 -17.36
C PRO A 82 -6.34 -37.35 -18.22
N ALA A 83 -6.09 -36.85 -19.43
CA ALA A 83 -5.03 -37.36 -20.29
C ALA A 83 -3.68 -37.14 -19.59
N GLN A 84 -3.38 -37.99 -18.61
CA GLN A 84 -2.13 -38.07 -17.89
C GLN A 84 -1.17 -38.72 -18.88
N GLY A 85 -0.64 -37.85 -19.70
CA GLY A 85 0.20 -38.14 -20.85
C GLY A 85 0.69 -36.89 -21.57
N SER A 86 0.18 -35.69 -21.26
CA SER A 86 0.79 -34.42 -21.67
C SER A 86 1.44 -33.68 -20.49
N VAL A 87 2.05 -34.40 -19.56
CA VAL A 87 3.34 -33.97 -19.03
C VAL A 87 4.33 -34.87 -19.74
N ALA A 88 5.12 -34.30 -20.66
CA ALA A 88 6.21 -35.06 -21.28
C ALA A 88 7.02 -35.74 -20.16
N PRO A 89 7.39 -37.03 -20.30
CA PRO A 89 8.22 -37.70 -19.33
C PRO A 89 9.53 -36.92 -19.21
N GLY A 90 9.74 -36.25 -18.08
CA GLY A 90 10.93 -35.43 -17.86
C GLY A 90 10.69 -34.10 -17.13
N ILE A 91 9.44 -33.67 -16.97
CA ILE A 91 9.15 -32.44 -16.22
C ILE A 91 8.84 -32.80 -14.76
N ASP A 92 9.90 -32.88 -13.96
CA ASP A 92 9.80 -32.96 -12.50
C ASP A 92 9.42 -31.58 -11.95
N LEU A 93 8.14 -31.40 -11.60
CA LEU A 93 7.62 -30.15 -11.03
C LEU A 93 8.33 -29.79 -9.71
N GLU A 94 8.85 -30.76 -8.97
CA GLU A 94 9.60 -30.51 -7.74
C GLU A 94 11.01 -30.01 -8.05
N ALA A 95 11.69 -30.59 -9.05
CA ALA A 95 12.95 -30.06 -9.56
C ALA A 95 12.79 -28.67 -10.17
N LEU A 96 11.67 -28.41 -10.85
CA LEU A 96 11.32 -27.06 -11.32
C LEU A 96 11.03 -26.10 -10.16
N GLY A 97 10.32 -26.54 -9.12
CA GLY A 97 10.05 -25.73 -7.93
C GLY A 97 11.33 -25.36 -7.18
N ARG A 98 12.24 -26.33 -7.00
CA ARG A 98 13.58 -26.10 -6.42
C ARG A 98 14.46 -25.25 -7.34
N GLY A 99 14.42 -25.51 -8.64
CA GLY A 99 15.12 -24.75 -9.67
C GLY A 99 14.66 -23.30 -9.74
N PHE A 100 13.36 -23.02 -9.58
CA PHE A 100 12.84 -21.67 -9.47
C PHE A 100 13.21 -21.03 -8.14
N ALA A 101 13.23 -21.77 -7.02
CA ALA A 101 13.71 -21.25 -5.75
C ALA A 101 15.22 -20.91 -5.76
N SER A 102 16.03 -21.63 -6.55
CA SER A 102 17.48 -21.40 -6.68
C SER A 102 17.88 -20.47 -7.83
N SER A 103 17.05 -20.34 -8.87
CA SER A 103 17.35 -19.60 -10.11
C SER A 103 16.41 -18.43 -10.39
N ALA A 104 15.28 -18.34 -9.68
CA ALA A 104 14.70 -17.02 -9.51
C ALA A 104 15.82 -16.19 -8.88
N PRO A 105 16.09 -14.95 -9.36
CA PRO A 105 16.56 -13.97 -8.42
C PRO A 105 15.48 -14.02 -7.35
N ALA A 106 15.77 -14.59 -6.17
CA ALA A 106 14.91 -14.45 -5.00
C ALA A 106 14.44 -13.00 -5.09
N PRO A 107 13.14 -12.69 -5.25
CA PRO A 107 12.68 -11.34 -5.54
C PRO A 107 13.48 -10.46 -4.60
N GLY A 108 14.45 -9.71 -5.16
CA GLY A 108 15.70 -9.33 -4.48
C GLY A 108 15.30 -9.02 -3.06
N PRO A 109 15.75 -9.83 -2.06
CA PRO A 109 15.02 -10.03 -0.83
C PRO A 109 14.43 -8.70 -0.41
N LEU A 110 13.10 -8.65 -0.15
CA LEU A 110 12.37 -7.44 0.26
C LEU A 110 13.24 -6.58 1.20
N PHE A 111 14.13 -7.22 1.97
CA PHE A 111 15.33 -6.65 2.57
C PHE A 111 16.56 -7.58 2.41
N GLY A 112 17.57 -7.20 1.61
CA GLY A 112 19.00 -7.62 1.64
C GLY A 112 19.36 -9.12 1.81
N PRO A 113 20.64 -9.54 1.66
CA PRO A 113 21.02 -10.89 2.06
C PRO A 113 20.61 -11.12 3.52
N ALA A 114 19.94 -12.24 3.82
CA ALA A 114 19.23 -12.50 5.08
C ALA A 114 20.10 -12.50 6.36
N SER A 115 21.40 -12.28 6.22
CA SER A 115 22.43 -12.30 7.27
C SER A 115 23.16 -10.93 7.42
N ALA A 116 22.60 -9.86 6.85
CA ALA A 116 23.14 -8.50 6.99
C ALA A 116 22.06 -7.53 7.52
N PRO A 117 22.44 -6.47 8.27
CA PRO A 117 21.45 -5.56 8.80
C PRO A 117 20.84 -4.78 7.64
N ALA A 118 19.58 -4.40 7.77
CA ALA A 118 18.85 -3.71 6.71
C ALA A 118 18.46 -2.30 7.16
N LEU A 119 18.73 -1.31 6.30
CA LEU A 119 18.32 0.08 6.50
C LEU A 119 17.20 0.42 5.52
N MET A 120 16.05 0.81 6.06
CA MET A 120 14.88 1.23 5.31
C MET A 120 14.60 2.70 5.57
N VAL A 121 14.23 3.42 4.52
CA VAL A 121 13.85 4.83 4.59
C VAL A 121 12.44 4.98 4.01
N PHE A 122 11.47 5.21 4.88
CA PHE A 122 10.08 5.38 4.55
C PHE A 122 9.84 6.81 4.08
N VAL A 123 9.32 6.96 2.86
CA VAL A 123 9.13 8.26 2.20
C VAL A 123 7.76 8.36 1.53
N SER A 124 7.37 9.58 1.15
CA SER A 124 6.24 9.84 0.28
C SER A 124 6.66 10.73 -0.88
N LEU A 125 6.11 10.50 -2.07
CA LEU A 125 6.32 11.34 -3.25
C LEU A 125 5.66 12.73 -3.11
N SER A 126 4.78 12.91 -2.12
CA SER A 126 4.20 14.22 -1.74
C SER A 126 5.12 15.08 -0.87
N MET A 127 6.29 14.56 -0.44
CA MET A 127 7.28 15.34 0.30
C MET A 127 7.92 16.43 -0.57
N PRO A 128 8.50 17.49 0.03
CA PRO A 128 9.25 18.48 -0.73
C PRO A 128 10.36 17.84 -1.58
N GLN A 129 10.36 18.15 -2.88
CA GLN A 129 11.30 17.57 -3.85
C GLN A 129 12.79 17.74 -3.44
N PRO A 130 13.25 18.87 -2.86
CA PRO A 130 14.63 19.00 -2.41
C PRO A 130 15.00 18.02 -1.29
N THR A 131 14.10 17.77 -0.34
CA THR A 131 14.29 16.80 0.74
C THR A 131 14.37 15.39 0.17
N LEU A 132 13.45 15.04 -0.72
CA LEU A 132 13.39 13.71 -1.31
C LEU A 132 14.65 13.38 -2.14
N ARG A 133 15.16 14.35 -2.92
CA ARG A 133 16.43 14.18 -3.66
C ARG A 133 17.62 13.94 -2.74
N LYS A 134 17.71 14.67 -1.61
CA LYS A 134 18.77 14.44 -0.61
C LYS A 134 18.68 13.05 0.01
N LEU A 135 17.46 12.58 0.31
CA LEU A 135 17.25 11.24 0.85
C LEU A 135 17.62 10.16 -0.16
N VAL A 136 17.27 10.33 -1.45
CA VAL A 136 17.66 9.43 -2.54
C VAL A 136 19.19 9.30 -2.63
N ASP A 137 19.88 10.43 -2.68
CA ASP A 137 21.34 10.50 -2.77
C ASP A 137 22.03 9.84 -1.55
N GLN A 138 21.53 10.10 -0.34
CA GLN A 138 22.05 9.48 0.87
C GLN A 138 21.72 7.99 0.98
N ALA A 139 20.52 7.58 0.57
CA ALA A 139 20.11 6.19 0.56
C ALA A 139 20.92 5.36 -0.44
N ALA A 140 21.21 5.91 -1.63
CA ALA A 140 22.09 5.28 -2.62
C ALA A 140 23.48 4.98 -2.02
N ARG A 141 24.13 5.98 -1.41
CA ARG A 141 25.44 5.80 -0.76
C ARG A 141 25.39 4.81 0.40
N ALA A 142 24.34 4.88 1.22
CA ALA A 142 24.17 3.94 2.34
C ALA A 142 23.80 2.53 1.87
N GLN A 143 23.42 2.35 0.59
CA GLN A 143 22.72 1.17 0.06
C GLN A 143 21.50 0.81 0.92
N ALA A 144 20.70 1.83 1.24
CA ALA A 144 19.42 1.70 1.93
C ALA A 144 18.29 1.52 0.92
N THR A 145 17.20 0.90 1.36
CA THR A 145 15.99 0.75 0.55
C THR A 145 14.98 1.85 0.88
N LEU A 146 14.52 2.58 -0.13
CA LEU A 146 13.43 3.55 0.00
C LEU A 146 12.08 2.83 -0.08
N ILE A 147 11.21 3.06 0.89
CA ILE A 147 9.90 2.41 0.98
C ILE A 147 8.79 3.44 0.80
N LEU A 148 7.93 3.21 -0.20
CA LEU A 148 6.73 3.97 -0.50
C LEU A 148 5.50 3.20 -0.01
N ARG A 149 4.51 3.93 0.53
CA ARG A 149 3.28 3.30 1.03
C ARG A 149 2.41 2.77 -0.11
N GLY A 150 2.36 3.50 -1.22
CA GLY A 150 1.44 3.20 -2.30
C GLY A 150 1.78 3.97 -3.58
N LEU A 151 0.85 3.90 -4.52
CA LEU A 151 0.93 4.57 -5.81
C LEU A 151 0.51 6.03 -5.68
N VAL A 152 1.13 6.89 -6.48
CA VAL A 152 0.67 8.27 -6.69
C VAL A 152 -0.60 8.24 -7.53
N ASP A 153 -1.64 8.96 -7.09
CA ASP A 153 -2.93 9.09 -7.78
C ASP A 153 -3.53 7.74 -8.22
N ASN A 154 -3.25 6.67 -7.45
CA ASN A 154 -3.67 5.30 -7.77
C ASN A 154 -3.21 4.80 -9.15
N SER A 155 -2.11 5.36 -9.68
CA SER A 155 -1.61 5.13 -11.04
C SER A 155 -0.15 4.64 -11.02
N ILE A 156 0.06 3.42 -11.53
CA ILE A 156 1.40 2.84 -11.70
C ILE A 156 2.25 3.70 -12.64
N ARG A 157 1.67 4.17 -13.75
CA ARG A 157 2.39 4.98 -14.74
C ARG A 157 2.88 6.29 -14.14
N THR A 158 2.00 7.00 -13.43
CA THR A 158 2.33 8.27 -12.78
C THR A 158 3.43 8.06 -11.74
N THR A 159 3.31 7.00 -10.93
CA THR A 159 4.30 6.65 -9.91
C THR A 159 5.67 6.41 -10.54
N ILE A 160 5.75 5.59 -11.60
CA ILE A 160 7.00 5.30 -12.29
C ILE A 160 7.63 6.58 -12.85
N THR A 161 6.85 7.45 -13.51
CA THR A 161 7.38 8.71 -14.06
C THR A 161 7.94 9.62 -12.98
N GLN A 162 7.25 9.79 -11.85
CA GLN A 162 7.75 10.61 -10.75
C GLN A 162 9.00 10.01 -10.11
N VAL A 163 8.99 8.69 -9.87
CA VAL A 163 10.14 7.97 -9.31
C VAL A 163 11.36 8.08 -10.22
N GLN A 164 11.20 7.89 -11.54
CA GLN A 164 12.28 8.04 -12.51
C GLN A 164 12.86 9.46 -12.53
N ALA A 165 11.99 10.48 -12.48
CA ALA A 165 12.41 11.88 -12.42
C ALA A 165 13.15 12.23 -11.11
N LEU A 166 12.91 11.48 -10.03
CA LEU A 166 13.55 11.68 -8.73
C LEU A 166 14.87 10.93 -8.59
N ILE A 167 14.90 9.65 -8.98
CA ILE A 167 16.07 8.79 -8.89
C ILE A 167 17.14 9.25 -9.89
N GLY A 168 16.73 9.62 -11.11
CA GLY A 168 17.67 9.98 -12.17
C GLY A 168 18.64 8.83 -12.47
N GLN A 169 19.92 9.02 -12.14
CA GLN A 169 20.99 8.03 -12.29
C GLN A 169 21.45 7.39 -10.97
N ALA A 170 20.80 7.72 -9.84
CA ALA A 170 21.18 7.17 -8.56
C ALA A 170 20.86 5.66 -8.49
N ASP A 171 21.84 4.86 -8.09
CA ASP A 171 21.65 3.44 -7.82
C ASP A 171 21.07 3.26 -6.41
N VAL A 172 19.73 3.34 -6.30
CA VAL A 172 19.00 3.15 -5.05
C VAL A 172 17.84 2.19 -5.24
N ALA A 173 17.70 1.25 -4.31
CA ALA A 173 16.55 0.36 -4.27
C ALA A 173 15.32 1.13 -3.77
N MET A 174 14.22 1.07 -4.53
CA MET A 174 12.93 1.64 -4.14
C MET A 174 11.84 0.59 -4.26
N GLN A 175 10.96 0.52 -3.25
CA GLN A 175 9.90 -0.47 -3.17
C GLN A 175 8.58 0.17 -2.71
N ILE A 176 7.47 -0.36 -3.22
CA ILE A 176 6.13 -0.03 -2.72
C ILE A 176 5.69 -1.16 -1.80
N ASP A 177 5.58 -0.88 -0.51
CA ASP A 177 5.22 -1.85 0.52
C ASP A 177 4.38 -1.20 1.62
N PRO A 178 3.04 -1.16 1.47
CA PRO A 178 2.16 -0.63 2.51
C PRO A 178 2.27 -1.45 3.80
N GLN A 179 2.49 -2.76 3.70
CA GLN A 179 2.57 -3.64 4.87
C GLN A 179 3.81 -3.36 5.72
N ALA A 180 4.89 -2.85 5.12
CA ALA A 180 6.05 -2.37 5.88
C ALA A 180 5.73 -1.13 6.71
N PHE A 181 4.86 -0.23 6.24
CA PHE A 181 4.43 0.92 7.04
C PHE A 181 3.68 0.46 8.29
N ASP A 182 2.77 -0.51 8.14
CA ASP A 182 2.01 -1.07 9.26
C ASP A 182 2.93 -1.83 10.22
N ARG A 183 3.80 -2.69 9.67
CA ARG A 183 4.76 -3.53 10.42
C ARG A 183 5.64 -2.75 11.39
N PHE A 184 6.11 -1.56 10.99
CA PHE A 184 6.98 -0.72 11.81
C PHE A 184 6.24 0.49 12.44
N ALA A 185 4.91 0.49 12.37
CA ALA A 185 4.03 1.55 12.86
C ALA A 185 4.49 2.95 12.38
N ILE A 186 4.62 3.11 11.06
CA ILE A 186 5.10 4.34 10.41
C ILE A 186 3.90 5.23 10.09
N GLU A 187 3.65 6.18 10.98
CA GLU A 187 2.57 7.17 10.83
C GLU A 187 3.00 8.42 10.06
N GLN A 188 4.29 8.76 10.14
CA GLN A 188 4.86 9.98 9.56
C GLN A 188 6.09 9.67 8.71
N VAL A 189 6.30 10.47 7.66
CA VAL A 189 7.47 10.39 6.78
C VAL A 189 8.19 11.75 6.75
N PRO A 190 9.54 11.76 6.63
CA PRO A 190 10.40 10.59 6.50
C PRO A 190 10.60 9.85 7.83
N SER A 191 10.72 8.53 7.74
CA SER A 191 11.07 7.67 8.88
C SER A 191 12.16 6.69 8.48
N PHE A 192 13.05 6.40 9.40
CA PHE A 192 14.21 5.54 9.22
C PHE A 192 14.04 4.33 10.12
N VAL A 193 14.26 3.13 9.57
CA VAL A 193 14.18 1.87 10.31
C VAL A 193 15.45 1.07 10.05
N LEU A 194 16.15 0.72 11.13
CA LEU A 194 17.30 -0.18 11.10
C LEU A 194 16.87 -1.52 11.69
N VAL A 195 16.91 -2.58 10.89
CA VAL A 195 16.57 -3.96 11.32
C VAL A 195 17.86 -4.74 11.56
N ARG A 196 17.87 -5.46 12.67
CA ARG A 196 19.00 -6.28 13.11
C ARG A 196 19.20 -7.53 12.24
N ASP A 197 20.44 -7.98 12.20
CA ASP A 197 20.86 -9.25 11.60
C ASP A 197 20.04 -10.45 12.06
N GLY A 198 19.57 -11.27 11.11
CA GLY A 198 18.93 -12.56 11.39
C GLY A 198 17.54 -12.50 12.04
N THR A 199 17.09 -11.34 12.52
CA THR A 199 15.74 -11.14 13.06
C THR A 199 14.84 -10.55 11.99
N ARG A 200 14.45 -11.37 11.00
CA ARG A 200 13.41 -10.96 10.05
C ARG A 200 12.06 -11.01 10.78
N PRO A 201 11.30 -9.91 10.86
CA PRO A 201 9.94 -9.96 11.38
C PRO A 201 9.15 -10.94 10.52
N THR A 202 8.68 -12.03 11.12
CA THR A 202 7.78 -12.96 10.44
C THR A 202 6.51 -12.21 10.04
N SER A 203 5.99 -12.52 8.85
CA SER A 203 4.69 -12.04 8.37
C SER A 203 3.65 -12.25 9.47
N CYS A 204 3.01 -11.21 9.97
CA CYS A 204 1.85 -11.39 10.85
C CYS A 204 0.57 -11.13 10.11
N ALA A 205 -0.36 -12.01 10.43
CA ALA A 205 -1.76 -11.87 10.11
C ALA A 205 -2.47 -10.72 10.86
N SER A 206 -1.80 -9.96 11.75
CA SER A 206 -2.45 -9.06 12.72
C SER A 206 -1.91 -7.61 12.81
N GLY A 207 -1.09 -7.15 11.86
CA GLY A 207 -0.81 -5.71 11.67
C GLY A 207 0.37 -5.08 12.43
N VAL A 208 0.92 -5.71 13.47
CA VAL A 208 2.20 -5.28 14.10
C VAL A 208 3.08 -6.50 14.35
N CYS A 209 4.27 -6.52 13.77
CA CYS A 209 5.03 -7.77 13.58
C CYS A 209 6.48 -7.76 13.94
N ALA A 210 7.06 -6.58 14.07
CA ALA A 210 8.43 -6.47 14.48
C ALA A 210 8.38 -6.25 16.00
N PRO A 211 8.88 -7.21 16.81
CA PRO A 211 9.14 -6.93 18.21
C PRO A 211 10.05 -5.70 18.30
N PRO A 212 9.78 -4.73 19.19
CA PRO A 212 10.51 -3.46 19.25
C PRO A 212 12.01 -3.62 19.55
N ASP A 213 12.44 -4.79 20.01
CA ASP A 213 13.83 -5.17 20.23
C ASP A 213 14.59 -5.58 18.95
N THR A 214 13.89 -5.86 17.85
CA THR A 214 14.47 -6.34 16.58
C THR A 214 14.80 -5.22 15.58
N PHE A 215 14.32 -3.99 15.86
CA PHE A 215 14.58 -2.83 15.00
C PHE A 215 14.64 -1.54 15.81
N VAL A 216 15.28 -0.52 15.22
CA VAL A 216 15.28 0.85 15.77
C VAL A 216 14.64 1.77 14.75
N LYS A 217 13.70 2.60 15.22
CA LYS A 217 13.02 3.60 14.40
C LYS A 217 13.41 5.01 14.82
N LEU A 218 13.58 5.89 13.83
CA LEU A 218 13.66 7.33 14.01
C LEU A 218 12.75 8.02 12.99
N THR A 219 11.98 8.99 13.44
CA THR A 219 11.09 9.78 12.58
C THR A 219 11.53 11.24 12.60
N GLY A 220 11.54 11.90 11.44
CA GLY A 220 11.83 13.32 11.29
C GLY A 220 12.63 13.65 10.03
N ASP A 221 12.52 14.90 9.55
CA ASP A 221 13.28 15.38 8.38
C ASP A 221 14.75 15.64 8.72
N VAL A 222 15.53 14.56 8.69
CA VAL A 222 16.97 14.55 9.01
C VAL A 222 17.75 13.77 7.95
N SER A 223 19.07 13.94 7.94
CA SER A 223 19.93 13.15 7.06
C SER A 223 20.01 11.69 7.50
N VAL A 224 20.28 10.79 6.56
CA VAL A 224 20.49 9.35 6.86
C VAL A 224 21.66 9.15 7.84
N ASP A 225 22.75 9.91 7.69
CA ASP A 225 23.90 9.85 8.62
C ASP A 225 23.48 10.27 10.04
N TYR A 226 22.77 11.39 10.18
CA TYR A 226 22.26 11.84 11.49
C TYR A 226 21.30 10.81 12.09
N ALA A 227 20.41 10.25 11.28
CA ALA A 227 19.45 9.25 11.75
C ALA A 227 20.16 8.04 12.35
N LEU A 228 21.15 7.50 11.65
CA LEU A 228 21.96 6.38 12.13
C LEU A 228 22.76 6.73 13.38
N GLN A 229 23.33 7.94 13.48
CA GLN A 229 24.01 8.38 14.69
C GLN A 229 23.06 8.46 15.90
N ALA A 230 21.87 9.03 15.71
CA ALA A 230 20.86 9.13 16.76
C ALA A 230 20.35 7.75 17.18
N MET A 231 20.15 6.82 16.24
CA MET A 231 19.79 5.42 16.54
C MET A 231 20.85 4.74 17.40
N ARG A 232 22.15 4.92 17.08
CA ARG A 232 23.26 4.37 17.89
C ARG A 232 23.26 4.88 19.32
N GLN A 233 22.88 6.15 19.53
CA GLN A 233 22.84 6.75 20.87
C GLN A 233 21.64 6.26 21.68
N ARG A 234 20.47 6.13 21.04
CA ARG A 234 19.22 5.69 21.70
C ARG A 234 19.20 4.19 21.98
N ALA A 235 19.91 3.42 21.15
CA ALA A 235 19.85 1.97 21.15
C ALA A 235 21.28 1.39 20.99
N PRO A 236 22.11 1.42 22.06
CA PRO A 236 23.51 0.99 22.01
C PRO A 236 23.68 -0.48 21.59
N GLU A 237 22.72 -1.33 21.96
CA GLU A 237 22.65 -2.75 21.61
C GLU A 237 22.53 -3.00 20.09
N GLN A 238 22.04 -2.03 19.33
CA GLN A 238 21.91 -2.08 17.87
C GLN A 238 22.98 -1.22 17.17
N SER A 239 23.94 -0.69 17.92
CA SER A 239 24.93 0.24 17.38
C SER A 239 25.89 -0.39 16.37
N ARG A 240 26.12 -1.71 16.48
CA ARG A 240 26.94 -2.49 15.54
C ARG A 240 26.29 -2.57 14.16
N ASP A 241 24.96 -2.65 14.12
CA ASP A 241 24.17 -2.80 12.89
C ASP A 241 24.22 -1.51 12.03
N ALA A 242 24.36 -0.34 12.66
CA ALA A 242 24.45 0.95 11.97
C ALA A 242 25.84 1.24 11.37
N ALA A 243 26.90 0.61 11.90
CA ALA A 243 28.29 0.87 11.51
C ALA A 243 28.59 0.69 10.00
N PRO A 244 28.15 -0.38 9.30
CA PRO A 244 28.43 -0.53 7.88
C PRO A 244 27.79 0.56 7.01
N PHE A 245 26.61 1.06 7.38
CA PHE A 245 25.93 2.16 6.68
C PHE A 245 26.68 3.49 6.87
N LEU A 246 27.05 3.81 8.10
CA LEU A 246 27.83 5.02 8.41
C LEU A 246 29.19 5.03 7.71
N ARG A 247 29.86 3.86 7.61
CA ARG A 247 31.13 3.75 6.89
C ARG A 247 30.97 4.10 5.41
N ARG A 248 29.93 3.58 4.75
CA ARG A 248 29.65 3.88 3.33
C ARG A 248 29.30 5.35 3.09
N LEU A 249 28.52 5.96 3.99
CA LEU A 249 28.17 7.38 3.90
C LEU A 249 29.37 8.34 4.04
N ARG A 250 30.43 7.89 4.73
CA ARG A 250 31.65 8.68 4.99
C ARG A 250 32.78 8.39 4.02
N ALA A 251 32.72 7.26 3.31
CA ALA A 251 33.62 6.98 2.20
C ALA A 251 33.29 7.97 1.08
N ARG A 252 34.22 8.89 0.82
CA ARG A 252 34.15 9.84 -0.29
C ARG A 252 34.86 9.27 -1.51
#